data_AF-A0A233S5A4-F1
#
_entry.id   AF-A0A233S5A4-F1
#
_cell.length_a   1.000
_cell.length_b   1.000
_cell.length_c   1.000
_cell.angle_alpha   90.00
_cell.angle_beta   90.00
_cell.angle_gamma   90.00
#
_symmetry.space_group_name_H-M   'P 1'
#
loop_
_entity.id
_entity.type
_entity.pdbx_description
1 polymer ?
#
loop_
_entity_poly.entity_id
_entity_poly.type
_entity_poly.pdbx_seq_one_letter_code
_entity_poly.pdbx_strand_id
1 'polypeptide(L)'
;MLLLSGCAAVDLPLAGVRVGADGVPYALFRPCGDDGYQGPSLDGRARHGGGGPVTTGWDVRKEGLHGDAEFPLFAPPGGWKARHRGVQRLLPGHRYTLGFGHYVTGDSYNGTVEFTTEQIGRLGPGQVWADGRAMRLGAFEKLAEDAC
;
A
#
# COMPACT_ATOMS: atom_id res chain seq x y z
N MET A 1 35.54 -4.17 14.75
CA MET A 1 34.51 -3.98 13.71
C MET A 1 33.15 -4.15 14.36
N LEU A 2 32.44 -3.05 14.61
CA LEU A 2 31.03 -3.09 15.03
C LEU A 2 30.19 -3.28 13.77
N LEU A 3 29.64 -4.48 13.58
CA LEU A 3 28.61 -4.74 12.58
C LEU A 3 27.31 -4.12 13.10
N LEU A 4 27.01 -2.90 12.66
CA LEU A 4 25.66 -2.34 12.76
C LEU A 4 24.78 -3.08 11.75
N SER A 5 24.34 -4.29 12.09
CA SER A 5 23.22 -4.93 11.42
C SER A 5 21.96 -4.19 11.84
N GLY A 6 21.70 -3.05 11.19
CA GLY A 6 20.40 -2.38 11.30
C GLY A 6 19.36 -3.35 10.75
N CYS A 7 18.49 -3.86 11.61
CA CYS A 7 17.32 -4.62 11.21
C CYS A 7 16.46 -3.70 10.35
N ALA A 8 16.56 -3.82 9.02
CA ALA A 8 15.60 -3.20 8.14
C ALA A 8 14.24 -3.86 8.40
N ALA A 9 13.17 -3.04 8.46
CA ALA A 9 11.82 -3.55 8.58
C ALA A 9 11.52 -4.52 7.42
N VAL A 10 10.89 -5.65 7.71
CA VAL A 10 10.53 -6.65 6.70
C VAL A 10 9.32 -6.17 5.91
N ASP A 11 9.33 -6.34 4.59
CA ASP A 11 8.17 -6.07 3.75
C ASP A 11 7.22 -7.28 3.79
N LEU A 12 5.99 -7.06 4.23
CA LEU A 12 4.93 -8.06 4.35
C LEU A 12 3.77 -7.77 3.38
N PRO A 13 3.05 -8.80 2.89
CA PRO A 13 1.94 -8.68 1.95
C PRO A 13 0.64 -8.18 2.61
N LEU A 14 0.73 -7.11 3.40
CA LEU A 14 -0.36 -6.55 4.22
C LEU A 14 -1.08 -5.37 3.55
N ALA A 15 -0.67 -5.02 2.33
CA ALA A 15 -1.32 -4.01 1.50
C ALA A 15 -1.80 -4.63 0.19
N GLY A 16 -2.93 -4.13 -0.33
CA GLY A 16 -3.51 -4.58 -1.58
C GLY A 16 -4.29 -3.48 -2.29
N VAL A 17 -4.56 -3.70 -3.58
CA VAL A 17 -5.42 -2.82 -4.37
C VAL A 17 -6.48 -3.65 -5.07
N ARG A 18 -7.76 -3.27 -4.94
CA ARG A 18 -8.88 -3.88 -5.68
C ARG A 18 -9.58 -2.84 -6.54
N VAL A 19 -10.42 -3.30 -7.47
CA VAL A 19 -11.33 -2.43 -8.21
C VAL A 19 -12.76 -2.70 -7.74
N GLY A 20 -13.48 -1.65 -7.35
CA GLY A 20 -14.90 -1.74 -6.99
C GLY A 20 -15.79 -2.00 -8.20
N ALA A 21 -17.04 -2.36 -7.95
CA ALA A 21 -18.03 -2.52 -9.03
C ALA A 21 -18.29 -1.21 -9.81
N ASP A 22 -17.95 -0.07 -9.19
CA ASP A 22 -17.95 1.28 -9.76
C ASP A 22 -16.73 1.59 -10.63
N GLY A 23 -15.78 0.66 -10.78
CA GLY A 23 -14.53 0.86 -11.49
C GLY A 23 -13.50 1.70 -10.72
N VAL A 24 -13.79 2.08 -9.47
CA VAL A 24 -12.89 2.87 -8.64
C VAL A 24 -11.87 1.95 -7.99
N PRO A 25 -10.55 2.27 -8.03
CA PRO A 25 -9.56 1.50 -7.29
C PRO A 25 -9.65 1.81 -5.79
N TYR A 26 -9.58 0.78 -4.96
CA TYR A 26 -9.56 0.86 -3.49
C TYR A 26 -8.26 0.31 -2.94
N ALA A 27 -7.70 1.00 -1.94
CA ALA A 27 -6.60 0.51 -1.13
C ALA A 27 -7.15 -0.41 -0.02
N LEU A 28 -6.39 -1.45 0.32
CA LEU A 28 -6.64 -2.36 1.43
C LEU A 28 -5.39 -2.40 2.31
N PHE A 29 -5.56 -2.20 3.62
CA PHE A 29 -4.53 -2.41 4.65
C PHE A 29 -5.02 -3.42 5.67
N ARG A 30 -4.13 -4.36 6.03
CA ARG A 30 -4.34 -5.44 7.00
C ARG A 30 -3.14 -5.49 7.97
N PRO A 31 -2.97 -4.52 8.87
CA PRO A 31 -1.90 -4.60 9.88
C PRO A 31 -2.05 -5.87 10.73
N CYS A 32 -0.96 -6.34 11.32
CA CYS A 32 -0.99 -7.56 12.13
C CYS A 32 -1.75 -7.34 13.44
N GLY A 33 -2.81 -8.13 13.68
CA GLY A 33 -3.60 -8.07 14.91
C GLY A 33 -4.06 -6.64 15.26
N ASP A 34 -3.70 -6.20 16.47
CA ASP A 34 -4.03 -4.86 16.99
C ASP A 34 -2.92 -3.81 16.76
N ASP A 35 -1.92 -4.15 15.95
CA ASP A 35 -0.76 -3.30 15.72
C ASP A 35 -1.15 -1.91 15.24
N GLY A 36 -0.49 -0.92 15.84
CA GLY A 36 -0.50 0.43 15.31
C GLY A 36 0.36 0.52 14.06
N TYR A 37 -0.09 1.28 13.06
CA TYR A 37 0.72 1.64 11.91
C TYR A 37 0.82 3.15 11.75
N GLN A 38 1.77 3.55 10.91
CA GLN A 38 2.15 4.92 10.68
C GLN A 38 2.57 5.15 9.25
N GLY A 39 2.58 6.43 8.86
CA GLY A 39 3.13 6.86 7.59
C GLY A 39 2.49 6.26 6.34
N PRO A 40 1.16 5.98 6.28
CA PRO A 40 0.60 5.41 5.07
C PRO A 40 0.79 6.35 3.88
N SER A 41 1.08 5.78 2.72
CA SER A 41 1.40 6.56 1.53
C SER A 41 1.04 5.82 0.24
N LEU A 42 0.84 6.61 -0.80
CA LEU A 42 0.79 6.18 -2.18
C LEU A 42 1.80 7.02 -2.97
N ASP A 43 2.76 6.34 -3.59
CA ASP A 43 3.82 6.96 -4.38
C ASP A 43 3.73 6.50 -5.83
N GLY A 44 3.30 7.37 -6.73
CA GLY A 44 3.29 7.12 -8.17
C GLY A 44 4.45 7.80 -8.89
N ARG A 45 5.13 7.03 -9.75
CA ARG A 45 6.29 7.44 -10.55
C ARG A 45 6.09 7.00 -12.00
N ALA A 46 6.56 7.80 -12.95
CA ALA A 46 6.62 7.38 -14.35
C ALA A 46 7.56 6.16 -14.47
N ARG A 47 7.13 5.12 -15.18
CA ARG A 47 7.90 3.86 -15.33
C ARG A 47 9.15 4.05 -16.18
N HIS A 48 9.11 4.99 -17.12
CA HIS A 48 10.23 5.32 -18.00
C HIS A 48 10.92 6.56 -17.45
N GLY A 49 12.16 6.41 -16.97
CA GLY A 49 12.94 7.46 -16.30
C GLY A 49 13.43 7.03 -14.91
N GLY A 50 14.08 5.87 -14.82
CA GLY A 50 14.43 5.17 -13.58
C GLY A 50 14.77 6.06 -12.39
N GLY A 51 14.10 5.83 -11.25
CA GLY A 51 14.35 6.54 -9.99
C GLY A 51 13.85 8.00 -9.95
N GLY A 52 13.09 8.45 -10.95
CA GLY A 52 12.50 9.79 -10.98
C GLY A 52 11.61 10.11 -9.75
N PRO A 53 11.33 11.41 -9.51
CA PRO A 53 10.58 11.85 -8.35
C PRO A 53 9.16 11.26 -8.32
N VAL A 54 8.56 11.20 -7.13
CA VAL A 54 7.12 10.93 -6.99
C VAL A 54 6.35 12.10 -7.61
N THR A 55 5.60 11.83 -8.67
CA THR A 55 4.84 12.84 -9.42
C THR A 55 3.36 12.87 -9.02
N THR A 56 2.85 11.78 -8.45
CA THR A 56 1.44 11.64 -8.06
C THR A 56 1.30 10.77 -6.81
N GLY A 57 0.24 10.98 -6.04
CA GLY A 57 -0.14 10.15 -4.90
C GLY A 57 -0.40 10.98 -3.65
N TRP A 58 -0.06 10.44 -2.48
CA TRP A 58 -0.27 11.12 -1.20
C TRP A 58 0.61 10.52 -0.09
N ASP A 59 0.85 11.30 0.96
CA ASP A 59 1.46 10.80 2.20
C ASP A 59 0.73 11.30 3.44
N VAL A 60 0.73 10.47 4.47
CA VAL A 60 0.22 10.79 5.81
C VAL A 60 1.39 10.80 6.78
N ARG A 61 1.44 11.77 7.69
CA ARG A 61 2.45 11.85 8.76
C ARG A 61 1.96 11.34 10.11
N LYS A 62 0.70 10.93 10.17
CA LYS A 62 0.06 10.44 11.39
C LYS A 62 0.62 9.07 11.76
N GLU A 63 0.75 8.88 13.06
CA GLU A 63 1.14 7.64 13.74
C GLU A 63 -0.04 7.15 14.61
N GLY A 64 0.07 5.91 15.12
CA GLY A 64 -0.99 5.32 15.96
C GLY A 64 -2.31 5.18 15.22
N LEU A 65 -2.25 4.86 13.92
CA LEU A 65 -3.41 4.39 13.17
C LEU A 65 -3.61 2.91 13.50
N HIS A 66 -4.86 2.45 13.57
CA HIS A 66 -5.16 1.07 13.97
C HIS A 66 -6.26 0.48 13.11
N GLY A 67 -6.29 -0.84 13.08
CA GLY A 67 -7.31 -1.64 12.42
C GLY A 67 -7.21 -1.64 10.90
N ASP A 68 -7.93 -2.57 10.31
CA ASP A 68 -8.06 -2.70 8.87
C ASP A 68 -8.61 -1.43 8.23
N ALA A 69 -8.09 -1.11 7.05
CA ALA A 69 -8.54 0.04 6.29
C ALA A 69 -8.90 -0.36 4.85
N GLU A 70 -10.02 0.17 4.38
CA GLU A 70 -10.46 0.07 2.99
C GLU A 70 -11.05 1.40 2.54
N PHE A 71 -10.48 1.99 1.50
CA PHE A 71 -10.84 3.34 1.05
C PHE A 71 -10.48 3.55 -0.42
N PRO A 72 -11.14 4.48 -1.14
CA PRO A 72 -10.75 4.80 -2.51
C PRO A 72 -9.28 5.21 -2.58
N LEU A 73 -8.52 4.66 -3.52
CA LEU A 73 -7.06 4.71 -3.57
C LEU A 73 -6.49 6.14 -3.49
N PHE A 74 -7.22 7.14 -4.00
CA PHE A 74 -6.82 8.55 -3.98
C PHE A 74 -7.65 9.42 -3.03
N ALA A 75 -8.44 8.82 -2.13
CA ALA A 75 -9.19 9.51 -1.08
C ALA A 75 -9.02 8.80 0.28
N PRO A 76 -7.85 8.96 0.94
CA PRO A 76 -7.63 8.42 2.28
C PRO A 76 -8.65 8.94 3.30
N PRO A 77 -8.90 8.22 4.41
CA PRO A 77 -9.81 8.66 5.46
C PRO A 77 -9.50 10.09 5.92
N GLY A 78 -10.52 10.96 6.00
CA GLY A 78 -10.33 12.39 6.28
C GLY A 78 -9.64 12.69 7.63
N GLY A 79 -9.73 11.77 8.60
CA GLY A 79 -9.05 11.83 9.89
C GLY A 79 -7.53 11.58 9.83
N TRP A 80 -7.01 11.10 8.69
CA TRP A 80 -5.58 10.89 8.47
C TRP A 80 -4.87 12.15 7.98
N LYS A 81 -5.62 13.13 7.45
CA LYS A 81 -5.09 14.43 6.96
C LYS A 81 -3.98 14.23 5.91
N ALA A 82 -4.26 13.41 4.90
CA ALA A 82 -3.33 13.11 3.82
C ALA A 82 -2.92 14.37 3.03
N ARG A 83 -1.64 14.44 2.66
CA ARG A 83 -1.10 15.46 1.76
C ARG A 83 -1.02 14.88 0.36
N HIS A 84 -1.82 15.40 -0.56
CA HIS A 84 -1.86 14.93 -1.94
C HIS A 84 -0.77 15.57 -2.80
N ARG A 85 -0.30 14.83 -3.78
CA ARG A 85 0.67 15.27 -4.79
C ARG A 85 0.13 14.94 -6.18
N GLY A 86 0.28 15.89 -7.10
CA GLY A 86 -0.08 15.73 -8.51
C GLY A 86 -1.54 15.33 -8.74
N VAL A 87 -1.77 14.63 -9.84
CA VAL A 87 -3.11 14.21 -10.25
C VAL A 87 -3.60 13.06 -9.38
N GLN A 88 -4.85 13.13 -8.91
CA GLN A 88 -5.48 12.14 -8.02
C GLN A 88 -6.18 11.01 -8.80
N ARG A 89 -5.47 10.37 -9.72
CA ARG A 89 -5.94 9.21 -10.48
C ARG A 89 -4.77 8.36 -10.97
N LEU A 90 -5.04 7.10 -11.32
CA LEU A 90 -4.05 6.26 -11.96
C LEU A 90 -3.66 6.83 -13.33
N LEU A 91 -2.36 7.04 -13.53
CA LEU A 91 -1.80 7.54 -14.77
C LEU A 91 -1.24 6.36 -15.59
N PRO A 92 -1.50 6.30 -16.91
CA PRO A 92 -0.89 5.30 -17.78
C PRO A 92 0.64 5.32 -17.66
N GLY A 93 1.28 4.14 -17.77
CA GLY A 93 2.74 4.04 -17.73
C GLY A 93 3.38 4.45 -16.41
N HIS A 94 2.61 4.53 -15.31
CA HIS A 94 3.14 4.77 -13.97
C HIS A 94 3.21 3.46 -13.16
N ARG A 95 4.23 3.39 -12.29
CA ARG A 95 4.33 2.42 -11.20
C ARG A 95 3.97 3.12 -9.90
N TYR A 96 3.21 2.43 -9.06
CA TYR A 96 2.79 2.89 -7.76
C TYR A 96 3.30 1.96 -6.68
N THR A 97 3.67 2.54 -5.54
CA THR A 97 3.91 1.82 -4.28
C THR A 97 2.90 2.34 -3.27
N LEU A 98 2.07 1.45 -2.75
CA LEU A 98 1.12 1.73 -1.67
C LEU A 98 1.63 1.00 -0.42
N GLY A 99 1.65 1.68 0.72
CA GLY A 99 2.02 1.00 1.95
C GLY A 99 1.92 1.82 3.22
N PHE A 100 2.25 1.18 4.33
CA PHE A 100 2.33 1.73 5.68
C PHE A 100 3.47 1.03 6.44
N GLY A 101 3.92 1.63 7.54
CA GLY A 101 4.94 1.04 8.41
C GLY A 101 4.40 0.74 9.81
N HIS A 102 4.91 -0.32 10.41
CA HIS A 102 4.86 -0.59 11.84
C HIS A 102 6.31 -0.63 12.34
N TYR A 103 6.67 0.24 13.27
CA TYR A 103 8.07 0.40 13.69
C TYR A 103 8.18 0.33 15.21
N VAL A 104 8.28 -0.89 15.73
CA VAL A 104 8.60 -1.19 17.13
C VAL A 104 9.90 -1.99 17.17
N THR A 105 10.72 -1.75 18.20
CA THR A 105 12.02 -2.42 18.37
C THR A 105 11.85 -3.94 18.37
N GLY A 106 12.44 -4.61 17.38
CA GLY A 106 12.44 -6.08 17.27
C GLY A 106 11.27 -6.67 16.49
N ASP A 107 10.29 -5.86 16.09
CA ASP A 107 9.06 -6.33 15.42
C ASP A 107 8.63 -5.39 14.27
N SER A 108 9.59 -4.71 13.64
CA SER A 108 9.30 -3.71 12.61
C SER A 108 9.01 -4.35 11.25
N TYR A 109 7.92 -3.92 10.61
CA TYR A 109 7.55 -4.34 9.25
C TYR A 109 6.92 -3.21 8.44
N ASN A 110 6.87 -3.38 7.13
CA ASN A 110 6.08 -2.57 6.22
C ASN A 110 4.99 -3.42 5.61
N GLY A 111 3.76 -2.91 5.56
CA GLY A 111 2.73 -3.44 4.66
C GLY A 111 2.86 -2.74 3.32
N THR A 112 3.24 -3.45 2.25
CA THR A 112 3.50 -2.81 0.95
C THR A 112 2.96 -3.60 -0.23
N VAL A 113 2.56 -2.89 -1.28
CA VAL A 113 2.24 -3.45 -2.58
C VAL A 113 2.71 -2.52 -3.69
N GLU A 114 3.37 -3.11 -4.67
CA GLU A 114 3.72 -2.43 -5.92
C GLU A 114 2.82 -2.87 -7.06
N PHE A 115 2.40 -1.92 -7.89
CA PHE A 115 1.55 -2.19 -9.04
C PHE A 115 1.73 -1.17 -10.15
N THR A 116 1.24 -1.49 -11.34
CA THR A 116 1.06 -0.55 -12.45
C THR A 116 -0.40 -0.35 -12.76
N THR A 117 -0.72 0.77 -13.41
CA THR A 117 -2.08 1.07 -13.87
C THR A 117 -2.64 -0.04 -14.76
N GLU A 118 -1.82 -0.67 -15.60
CA GLU A 118 -2.22 -1.75 -16.49
C GLU A 118 -2.53 -3.05 -15.74
N GLN A 119 -1.85 -3.31 -14.61
CA GLN A 119 -2.16 -4.47 -13.76
C GLN A 119 -3.51 -4.29 -13.07
N ILE A 120 -3.76 -3.10 -12.50
CA ILE A 120 -5.04 -2.78 -11.85
C ILE A 120 -6.19 -2.82 -12.87
N GLY A 121 -5.97 -2.31 -14.08
CA GLY A 121 -6.97 -2.35 -15.15
C GLY A 121 -7.32 -3.75 -15.68
N ARG A 122 -6.55 -4.78 -15.30
CA ARG A 122 -6.81 -6.19 -15.67
C ARG A 122 -7.46 -6.99 -14.54
N LEU A 123 -7.67 -6.41 -13.37
CA LEU A 123 -8.34 -7.09 -12.27
C LEU A 123 -9.79 -7.39 -12.64
N GLY A 124 -10.17 -8.65 -12.51
CA GLY A 124 -11.57 -9.08 -12.57
C GLY A 124 -12.35 -8.69 -11.32
N PRO A 125 -13.69 -8.77 -11.36
CA PRO A 125 -14.53 -8.53 -10.19
C PRO A 125 -14.13 -9.39 -8.99
N GLY A 126 -14.01 -8.77 -7.81
CA GLY A 126 -13.63 -9.45 -6.57
C GLY A 126 -12.15 -9.85 -6.47
N GLN A 127 -11.31 -9.44 -7.43
CA GLN A 127 -9.88 -9.63 -7.36
C GLN A 127 -9.17 -8.47 -6.66
N VAL A 128 -8.08 -8.82 -5.99
CA VAL A 128 -7.12 -7.94 -5.33
C VAL A 128 -5.77 -8.16 -5.99
N TRP A 129 -5.06 -7.08 -6.30
CA TRP A 129 -3.63 -7.11 -6.57
C TRP A 129 -2.87 -6.96 -5.26
N ALA A 130 -2.13 -8.00 -4.88
CA ALA A 130 -1.27 -8.03 -3.70
C ALA A 130 -0.13 -9.01 -3.98
N ASP A 131 1.02 -8.87 -3.32
CA ASP A 131 2.14 -9.82 -3.45
C ASP A 131 2.53 -10.09 -4.93
N GLY A 132 2.53 -9.03 -5.75
CA GLY A 132 2.89 -9.10 -7.16
C GLY A 132 1.93 -9.89 -8.07
N ARG A 133 0.74 -10.26 -7.60
CA ARG A 133 -0.23 -11.07 -8.37
C ARG A 133 -1.68 -10.69 -8.10
N ALA A 134 -2.55 -11.03 -9.05
CA ALA A 134 -4.00 -10.98 -8.84
C ALA A 134 -4.47 -12.21 -8.06
N MET A 135 -5.29 -12.01 -7.04
CA MET A 135 -5.88 -13.08 -6.23
C MET A 135 -7.31 -12.71 -5.80
N ARG A 136 -8.08 -13.67 -5.26
CA ARG A 136 -9.41 -13.37 -4.68
C ARG A 136 -9.23 -12.64 -3.35
N LEU A 137 -10.20 -11.81 -2.96
CA LEU A 137 -10.18 -11.11 -1.67
C LEU A 137 -9.88 -12.03 -0.48
N GLY A 138 -10.61 -13.14 -0.32
CA GLY A 138 -10.33 -14.08 0.79
C GLY A 138 -8.94 -14.74 0.76
N ALA A 139 -8.30 -14.82 -0.41
CA ALA A 139 -6.92 -15.30 -0.50
C ALA A 139 -5.91 -14.23 -0.07
N PHE A 140 -6.22 -12.95 -0.29
CA PHE A 140 -5.45 -11.84 0.27
C PHE A 140 -5.60 -11.78 1.79
N GLU A 141 -6.82 -11.90 2.32
CA GLU A 141 -7.05 -11.90 3.78
C GLU A 141 -6.25 -13.02 4.45
N LYS A 142 -6.31 -14.24 3.91
CA LYS A 142 -5.52 -15.37 4.42
C LYS A 142 -4.01 -15.14 4.31
N LEU A 143 -3.56 -14.56 3.20
CA LEU A 143 -2.14 -14.24 3.00
C LEU A 143 -1.63 -13.23 4.02
N ALA A 144 -2.44 -12.22 4.35
CA ALA A 144 -2.11 -11.23 5.36
C ALA A 144 -2.07 -11.85 6.76
N GLU A 145 -3.06 -12.68 7.10
CA GLU A 145 -3.11 -13.41 8.38
C GLU A 145 -1.90 -14.35 8.55
N ASP A 146 -1.55 -15.12 7.51
CA ASP A 146 -0.43 -16.07 7.55
C ASP A 146 0.96 -15.37 7.63
N ALA A 147 1.04 -14.05 7.43
CA ALA A 147 2.28 -13.28 7.38
C ALA A 147 2.70 -12.64 8.73
N CYS A 148 1.86 -12.72 9.77
CA CYS A 148 1.99 -11.95 11.01
C CYS A 148 2.68 -12.66 12.21
#